data_AF-A0AAV1TKU0-F1
#
_entry.id   AF-A0AAV1TKU0-F1
#
_cell.length_a   1.000
_cell.length_b   1.000
_cell.length_c   1.000
_cell.angle_alpha   90.00
_cell.angle_beta   90.00
_cell.angle_gamma   90.00
#
_symmetry.space_group_name_H-M   'P 1'
#
loop_
_entity.id
_entity.type
_entity.pdbx_description
1 polymer ?
#
loop_
_entity_poly.entity_id
_entity_poly.type
_entity_poly.pdbx_seq_one_letter_code
_entity_poly.pdbx_strand_id
1 'polypeptide(L)'
;MADAATGILAGLLPALTKQIADSVVEVTGEVENALHQQLESTGDKKKQARQLNAVAKGSGKYMYKVHRAFEKNFSKFELYVRRNIVSVPDALVDTVAQIRAERWNKQGEGSEAARQEREEEEATSLLSKEEREERQVDAQLEALRVKLRELTVTNQRLELEQRSLAERTRHFQGLLSKVTFLDDVRERAILPLKRTAEHVTTLRQALLQLDTVQATLEEDVRQYKRSKVATRGTFHNLRKRFAARSAEMTYRTTEDLEELHAKLLTM
;
A
#
# COMPACT_ATOMS: atom_id res chain seq x y z
N MET A 1 6.54 -49.80 37.32
CA MET A 1 7.13 -50.35 36.09
C MET A 1 7.38 -49.18 35.16
N ALA A 2 8.58 -48.62 35.26
CA ALA A 2 8.99 -47.41 34.58
C ALA A 2 9.84 -47.82 33.38
N ASP A 3 9.21 -48.01 32.22
CA ASP A 3 9.97 -48.15 30.97
C ASP A 3 10.26 -46.74 30.47
N ALA A 4 11.40 -46.22 30.90
CA ALA A 4 12.03 -45.08 30.29
C ALA A 4 12.24 -45.41 28.80
N ALA A 5 11.44 -44.79 27.95
CA ALA A 5 11.50 -44.96 26.51
C ALA A 5 12.87 -44.51 25.98
N THR A 6 13.78 -45.47 25.80
CA THR A 6 15.07 -45.28 25.16
C THR A 6 14.89 -45.48 23.66
N GLY A 7 14.45 -44.44 22.97
CA GLY A 7 14.33 -44.44 21.52
C GLY A 7 14.18 -43.04 20.95
N ILE A 8 14.56 -42.85 19.68
CA ILE A 8 14.52 -41.59 18.92
C ILE A 8 13.16 -40.87 19.07
N LEU A 9 12.09 -41.64 19.26
CA LEU A 9 10.71 -41.15 19.36
C LEU A 9 10.31 -40.67 20.77
N ALA A 10 11.08 -40.97 21.81
CA ALA A 10 10.82 -40.52 23.17
C ALA A 10 10.98 -39.00 23.32
N GLY A 11 11.88 -38.39 22.52
CA GLY A 11 11.99 -36.94 22.40
C GLY A 11 11.12 -36.35 21.29
N LEU A 12 10.93 -37.09 20.18
CA LEU A 12 10.20 -36.59 19.01
C LEU A 12 8.70 -36.41 19.26
N LEU A 13 8.03 -37.36 19.92
CA LEU A 13 6.58 -37.29 20.14
C LEU A 13 6.20 -36.12 21.07
N PRO A 14 6.90 -35.88 22.20
CA PRO A 14 6.68 -34.69 23.02
C PRO A 14 7.02 -33.37 22.29
N ALA A 15 8.09 -33.35 21.49
CA ALA A 15 8.45 -32.17 20.69
C ALA A 15 7.37 -31.84 19.65
N LEU A 16 6.85 -32.87 18.97
CA LEU A 16 5.78 -32.75 17.99
C LEU A 16 4.48 -32.25 18.65
N THR A 17 4.13 -32.74 19.86
CA THR A 17 2.96 -32.21 20.60
C THR A 17 3.10 -30.73 20.94
N LYS A 18 4.31 -30.27 21.33
CA LYS A 18 4.55 -28.85 21.61
C LYS A 18 4.43 -28.01 20.36
N GLN A 19 5.04 -28.44 19.26
CA GLN A 19 4.95 -27.74 17.98
C GLN A 19 3.50 -27.63 17.46
N ILE A 20 2.69 -28.68 17.66
CA ILE A 20 1.28 -28.65 17.30
C ILE A 20 0.50 -27.70 18.21
N ALA A 21 0.78 -27.67 19.52
CA ALA A 21 0.16 -26.72 20.43
C ALA A 21 0.49 -25.26 20.06
N ASP A 22 1.75 -24.98 19.75
CA ASP A 22 2.21 -23.65 19.31
C ASP A 22 1.53 -23.25 17.99
N SER A 23 1.45 -24.17 17.02
CA SER A 23 0.75 -23.93 15.75
C SER A 23 -0.74 -23.68 15.94
N VAL A 24 -1.41 -24.38 16.85
CA VAL A 24 -2.82 -24.13 17.18
C VAL A 24 -3.01 -22.71 17.73
N VAL A 25 -2.08 -22.22 18.56
CA VAL A 25 -2.09 -20.84 19.08
C VAL A 25 -1.88 -19.82 17.96
N GLU A 26 -0.93 -20.04 17.05
CA GLU A 26 -0.72 -19.15 15.89
C GLU A 26 -1.99 -19.05 15.03
N VAL A 27 -2.62 -20.19 14.71
CA VAL A 27 -3.87 -20.24 13.94
C VAL A 27 -5.02 -19.57 14.71
N THR A 28 -5.05 -19.60 16.05
CA THR A 28 -6.04 -18.83 16.82
C THR A 28 -5.91 -17.33 16.54
N GLY A 29 -4.69 -16.81 16.54
CA GLY A 29 -4.41 -15.39 16.31
C GLY A 29 -4.73 -14.97 14.87
N GLU A 30 -4.47 -15.85 13.90
CA GLU A 30 -4.84 -15.62 12.51
C GLU A 30 -6.35 -15.58 12.30
N VAL A 31 -7.09 -16.51 12.91
CA VAL A 31 -8.57 -16.53 12.85
C VAL A 31 -9.16 -15.29 13.52
N GLU A 32 -8.62 -14.87 14.67
CA GLU A 32 -9.04 -13.62 15.32
C GLU A 32 -8.79 -12.40 14.44
N ASN A 33 -7.60 -12.30 13.83
CA ASN A 33 -7.26 -11.22 12.93
C ASN A 33 -8.12 -11.21 11.65
N ALA A 34 -8.41 -12.37 11.08
CA ALA A 34 -9.29 -12.49 9.92
C ALA A 34 -10.72 -12.07 10.27
N LEU A 35 -11.23 -12.50 11.43
CA LEU A 35 -12.54 -12.06 11.93
C LEU A 35 -12.56 -10.56 12.23
N HIS A 36 -11.47 -10.00 12.75
CA HIS A 36 -11.33 -8.56 12.95
C HIS A 36 -11.38 -7.75 11.65
N GLN A 37 -10.79 -8.27 10.57
CA GLN A 37 -10.82 -7.63 9.26
C GLN A 37 -12.21 -7.74 8.58
N GLN A 38 -12.95 -8.81 8.84
CA GLN A 38 -14.30 -9.01 8.28
C GLN A 38 -15.42 -8.29 9.04
N LEU A 39 -15.19 -7.88 10.29
CA LEU A 39 -16.16 -7.09 11.04
C LEU A 39 -16.20 -5.67 10.50
N GLU A 40 -17.34 -5.30 9.89
CA GLU A 40 -17.60 -3.94 9.46
C GLU A 40 -17.49 -2.96 10.64
N SER A 41 -16.83 -1.83 10.42
CA SER A 41 -16.73 -0.78 11.45
C SER A 41 -18.12 -0.21 11.72
N THR A 42 -18.75 -0.66 12.79
CA THR A 42 -19.88 0.05 13.36
C THR A 42 -19.35 1.41 13.82
N GLY A 43 -19.79 2.52 13.22
CA GLY A 43 -19.31 3.88 13.51
C GLY A 43 -19.33 4.28 15.00
N ASP A 44 -20.05 3.52 15.84
CA ASP A 44 -19.95 3.55 17.29
C ASP A 44 -18.75 2.73 17.83
N LYS A 45 -17.65 3.41 18.17
CA LYS A 45 -16.43 2.81 18.78
C LYS A 45 -16.73 1.91 19.99
N LYS A 46 -17.72 2.26 20.81
CA LYS A 46 -18.13 1.46 21.99
C LYS A 46 -18.80 0.14 21.60
N LYS A 47 -19.58 0.11 20.52
CA LYS A 47 -20.22 -1.12 20.02
C LYS A 47 -19.20 -2.00 19.32
N GLN A 48 -18.30 -1.40 18.53
CA GLN A 48 -17.18 -2.10 17.90
C GLN A 48 -16.29 -2.77 18.96
N ALA A 49 -15.88 -2.06 20.02
CA ALA A 49 -15.09 -2.65 21.11
C ALA A 49 -15.81 -3.80 21.82
N ARG A 50 -17.14 -3.76 21.96
CA ARG A 50 -17.92 -4.87 22.53
C ARG A 50 -17.97 -6.07 21.59
N GLN A 51 -18.12 -5.86 20.29
CA GLN A 51 -18.09 -6.92 19.28
C GLN A 51 -16.71 -7.58 19.22
N LEU A 52 -15.63 -6.80 19.18
CA LEU A 52 -14.25 -7.31 19.19
C LEU A 52 -13.98 -8.15 20.44
N ASN A 53 -14.40 -7.68 21.61
CA ASN A 53 -14.29 -8.45 22.86
C ASN A 53 -15.14 -9.72 22.85
N ALA A 54 -16.31 -9.71 22.23
CA ALA A 54 -17.15 -10.90 22.10
C ALA A 54 -16.50 -11.92 21.15
N VAL A 55 -15.89 -11.45 20.06
CA VAL A 55 -15.16 -12.29 19.10
C VAL A 55 -13.93 -12.91 19.76
N ALA A 56 -13.06 -12.14 20.41
CA ALA A 56 -11.90 -12.67 21.12
C ALA A 56 -12.28 -13.69 22.22
N LYS A 57 -13.38 -13.46 22.94
CA LYS A 57 -13.88 -14.44 23.92
C LYS A 57 -14.49 -15.68 23.25
N GLY A 58 -15.11 -15.52 22.09
CA GLY A 58 -15.71 -16.61 21.31
C GLY A 58 -14.66 -17.51 20.67
N SER A 59 -13.70 -16.92 19.97
CA SER A 59 -12.52 -17.58 19.39
C SER A 59 -11.73 -18.31 20.47
N GLY A 60 -11.40 -17.65 21.58
CA GLY A 60 -10.66 -18.27 22.68
C GLY A 60 -11.39 -19.49 23.26
N LYS A 61 -12.72 -19.42 23.45
CA LYS A 61 -13.51 -20.58 23.91
C LYS A 61 -13.59 -21.70 22.89
N TYR A 62 -13.75 -21.38 21.62
CA TYR A 62 -13.78 -22.38 20.54
C TYR A 62 -12.43 -23.07 20.42
N MET A 63 -11.35 -22.30 20.36
CA MET A 63 -10.00 -22.83 20.22
C MET A 63 -9.54 -23.62 21.44
N TYR A 64 -9.99 -23.25 22.65
CA TYR A 64 -9.78 -24.11 23.83
C TYR A 64 -10.43 -25.50 23.66
N LYS A 65 -11.63 -25.58 23.08
CA LYS A 65 -12.27 -26.88 22.78
C LYS A 65 -11.51 -27.64 21.71
N VAL A 66 -11.03 -26.95 20.68
CA VAL A 66 -10.20 -27.53 19.61
C VAL A 66 -8.91 -28.07 20.21
N HIS A 67 -8.19 -27.30 21.01
CA HIS A 67 -6.96 -27.72 21.68
C HIS A 67 -7.19 -28.96 22.54
N ARG A 68 -8.23 -28.96 23.38
CA ARG A 68 -8.58 -30.11 24.22
C ARG A 68 -8.94 -31.36 23.41
N ALA A 69 -9.61 -31.19 22.26
CA ALA A 69 -9.91 -32.29 21.35
C ALA A 69 -8.65 -32.82 20.66
N PHE A 70 -7.75 -31.91 20.23
CA PHE A 70 -6.45 -32.24 19.66
C PHE A 70 -5.59 -33.00 20.67
N GLU A 71 -5.40 -32.50 21.89
CA GLU A 71 -4.66 -33.19 22.95
C GLU A 71 -5.18 -34.61 23.15
N LYS A 72 -6.51 -34.77 23.31
CA LYS A 72 -7.12 -36.08 23.51
C LYS A 72 -6.91 -37.02 22.32
N ASN A 73 -7.00 -36.50 21.09
CA ASN A 73 -6.76 -37.28 19.89
C ASN A 73 -5.27 -37.61 19.71
N PHE A 74 -4.39 -36.69 20.10
CA PHE A 74 -2.95 -36.87 20.01
C PHE A 74 -2.44 -37.86 21.03
N SER A 75 -2.97 -37.87 22.26
CA SER A 75 -2.67 -38.92 23.23
C SER A 75 -3.08 -40.31 22.72
N LYS A 76 -4.19 -40.43 21.98
CA LYS A 76 -4.58 -41.69 21.34
C LYS A 76 -3.63 -42.06 20.20
N PHE A 77 -3.22 -41.08 19.39
CA PHE A 77 -2.24 -41.28 18.33
C PHE A 77 -0.90 -41.72 18.90
N GLU A 78 -0.40 -41.07 19.94
CA GLU A 78 0.83 -41.43 20.65
C GLU A 78 0.75 -42.86 21.18
N LEU A 79 -0.37 -43.23 21.81
CA LEU A 79 -0.60 -44.59 22.28
C LEU A 79 -0.58 -45.60 21.12
N TYR A 80 -1.22 -45.28 20.00
CA TYR A 80 -1.24 -46.13 18.80
C TYR A 80 0.16 -46.32 18.23
N VAL A 81 0.93 -45.23 18.07
CA VAL A 81 2.31 -45.27 17.57
C VAL A 81 3.17 -46.14 18.47
N ARG A 82 3.10 -45.94 19.79
CA ARG A 82 3.85 -46.74 20.76
C ARG A 82 3.47 -48.21 20.74
N ARG A 83 2.18 -48.52 20.59
CA ARG A 83 1.65 -49.89 20.66
C ARG A 83 1.72 -50.70 19.36
N ASN A 84 1.79 -50.04 18.20
CA ASN A 84 1.70 -50.74 16.91
C ASN A 84 2.90 -50.48 15.99
N ILE A 85 3.42 -49.25 15.95
CA ILE A 85 4.49 -48.88 15.02
C ILE A 85 5.87 -49.12 15.64
N VAL A 86 6.02 -48.78 16.93
CA VAL A 86 7.32 -48.79 17.62
C VAL A 86 7.48 -50.02 18.51
N SER A 87 6.39 -50.65 18.92
CA SER A 87 6.42 -51.87 19.72
C SER A 87 7.00 -53.02 18.89
N VAL A 88 8.00 -53.69 19.45
CA VAL A 88 8.43 -54.99 18.94
C VAL A 88 7.61 -56.05 19.67
N PRO A 89 6.99 -57.02 18.97
CA PRO A 89 6.29 -58.12 19.63
C PRO A 89 7.23 -58.90 20.55
N ASP A 90 6.75 -59.26 21.74
CA ASP A 90 7.56 -59.88 22.81
C ASP A 90 8.33 -61.13 22.33
N ALA A 91 7.73 -61.92 21.43
CA ALA A 91 8.35 -63.11 20.86
C ALA A 91 9.59 -62.84 19.97
N LEU A 92 9.75 -61.60 19.46
CA LEU A 92 10.82 -61.19 18.57
C LEU A 92 11.83 -60.24 19.23
N VAL A 93 11.62 -59.86 20.49
CA VAL A 93 12.46 -58.87 21.18
C VAL A 93 13.93 -59.30 21.16
N ASP A 94 14.22 -60.55 21.49
CA ASP A 94 15.60 -61.07 21.53
C ASP A 94 16.23 -61.13 20.13
N THR A 95 15.45 -61.55 19.11
CA THR A 95 15.93 -61.62 17.72
C THR A 95 16.19 -60.23 17.13
N VAL A 96 15.35 -59.25 17.44
CA VAL A 96 15.53 -57.87 16.99
C VAL A 96 16.66 -57.19 17.75
N ALA A 97 16.84 -57.50 19.03
CA ALA A 97 18.00 -57.05 19.80
C ALA A 97 19.31 -57.62 19.23
N GLN A 98 19.32 -58.90 18.86
CA GLN A 98 20.46 -59.52 18.16
C GLN A 98 20.70 -58.88 16.79
N ILE A 99 19.67 -58.66 15.95
CA ILE A 99 19.81 -57.99 14.65
C ILE A 99 20.32 -56.55 14.82
N ARG A 100 19.88 -55.82 15.85
CA ARG A 100 20.36 -54.46 16.14
C ARG A 100 21.81 -54.47 16.61
N ALA A 101 22.20 -55.40 17.47
CA ALA A 101 23.58 -55.59 17.90
C ALA A 101 24.48 -56.00 16.73
N GLU A 102 24.02 -56.91 15.87
CA GLU A 102 24.72 -57.28 14.65
C GLU A 102 24.85 -56.13 13.65
N ARG A 103 23.84 -55.27 13.51
CA ARG A 103 23.93 -54.08 12.63
C ARG A 103 24.91 -53.05 13.15
N TRP A 104 24.98 -52.85 14.47
CA TRP A 104 25.99 -52.00 15.08
C TRP A 104 27.40 -52.57 14.89
N ASN A 105 27.56 -53.90 14.97
CA ASN A 105 28.85 -54.53 14.74
C ASN A 105 29.23 -54.55 13.23
N LYS A 106 28.27 -54.78 12.32
CA LYS A 106 28.49 -54.84 10.86
C LYS A 106 28.66 -53.47 10.21
N GLN A 107 28.15 -52.38 10.81
CA GLN A 107 28.49 -51.02 10.37
C GLN A 107 29.97 -50.67 10.59
N GLY A 108 30.71 -51.48 11.35
CA GLY A 108 32.17 -51.41 11.44
C GLY A 108 32.94 -52.20 10.36
N GLU A 109 32.28 -53.05 9.55
CA GLU A 109 32.99 -54.01 8.68
C GLU A 109 32.54 -54.03 7.20
N GLY A 110 31.66 -53.13 6.75
CA GLY A 110 31.00 -53.30 5.44
C GLY A 110 30.97 -52.07 4.52
N SER A 111 32.04 -51.83 3.78
CA SER A 111 31.98 -51.09 2.50
C SER A 111 32.73 -51.86 1.40
N GLU A 112 32.05 -52.82 0.77
CA GLU A 112 32.53 -53.58 -0.40
C GLU A 112 32.58 -52.75 -1.70
N ALA A 113 32.43 -51.42 -1.65
CA ALA A 113 32.55 -50.54 -2.81
C ALA A 113 34.01 -50.38 -3.31
N ALA A 114 35.01 -50.75 -2.49
CA ALA A 114 36.43 -50.46 -2.72
C ALA A 114 37.18 -51.47 -3.63
N ARG A 115 36.47 -52.15 -4.55
CA ARG A 115 37.08 -53.06 -5.54
C ARG A 115 37.31 -52.44 -6.91
N GLN A 116 36.62 -51.37 -7.28
CA GLN A 116 36.76 -50.75 -8.61
C GLN A 116 37.78 -49.60 -8.69
N GLU A 117 38.22 -49.03 -7.57
CA GLU A 117 39.22 -47.95 -7.54
C GLU A 117 40.67 -48.44 -7.45
N ARG A 118 40.91 -49.74 -7.72
CA ARG A 118 42.20 -50.41 -7.49
C ARG A 118 43.29 -50.10 -8.54
N GLU A 119 43.04 -49.29 -9.56
CA GLU A 119 43.99 -49.10 -10.68
C GLU A 119 44.63 -47.71 -10.74
N GLU A 120 44.24 -46.71 -9.93
CA GLU A 120 44.76 -45.34 -10.07
C GLU A 120 45.67 -44.82 -8.93
N GLU A 121 45.93 -45.58 -7.86
CA GLU A 121 46.64 -45.05 -6.66
C GLU A 121 47.93 -45.80 -6.25
N GLU A 122 48.85 -46.09 -7.19
CA GLU A 122 50.17 -46.65 -6.85
C GLU A 122 51.17 -45.64 -6.21
N ALA A 123 50.76 -44.39 -5.93
CA ALA A 123 51.68 -43.35 -5.42
C ALA A 123 51.46 -42.92 -3.95
N THR A 124 50.51 -43.49 -3.20
CA THR A 124 50.20 -43.10 -1.80
C THR A 124 50.06 -44.29 -0.84
N SER A 125 50.74 -45.39 -1.15
CA SER A 125 50.52 -46.75 -0.66
C SER A 125 51.16 -47.09 0.70
N LEU A 126 50.93 -46.30 1.76
CA LEU A 126 51.33 -46.70 3.13
C LEU A 126 50.25 -46.45 4.20
N LEU A 127 49.07 -45.95 3.84
CA LEU A 127 47.96 -45.72 4.79
C LEU A 127 46.93 -46.82 4.64
N SER A 128 46.40 -47.33 5.75
CA SER A 128 45.26 -48.24 5.72
C SER A 128 44.07 -47.50 5.09
N LYS A 129 43.16 -48.23 4.44
CA LYS A 129 41.98 -47.60 3.80
C LYS A 129 41.12 -46.83 4.81
N GLU A 130 41.04 -47.34 6.03
CA GLU A 130 40.35 -46.71 7.16
C GLU A 130 41.00 -45.37 7.54
N GLU A 131 42.33 -45.30 7.64
CA GLU A 131 43.05 -44.05 7.92
C GLU A 131 42.88 -42.99 6.81
N ARG A 132 42.64 -43.43 5.56
CA ARG A 132 42.34 -42.51 4.45
C ARG A 132 40.91 -41.97 4.53
N GLU A 133 39.94 -42.82 4.84
CA GLU A 133 38.54 -42.41 5.04
C GLU A 133 38.42 -41.48 6.25
N GLU A 134 39.09 -41.77 7.35
CA GLU A 134 39.16 -40.89 8.52
C GLU A 134 39.74 -39.52 8.16
N ARG A 135 40.87 -39.48 7.43
CA ARG A 135 41.44 -38.20 6.97
C ARG A 135 40.56 -37.45 5.99
N GLN A 136 39.81 -38.15 5.13
CA GLN A 136 38.85 -37.52 4.23
C GLN A 136 37.67 -36.92 4.99
N VAL A 137 37.11 -37.66 5.96
CA VAL A 137 36.03 -37.17 6.83
C VAL A 137 36.53 -35.99 7.67
N ASP A 138 37.73 -36.06 8.22
CA ASP A 138 38.34 -34.98 8.97
C ASP A 138 38.56 -33.74 8.09
N ALA A 139 39.06 -33.91 6.86
CA ALA A 139 39.20 -32.82 5.90
C ALA A 139 37.84 -32.20 5.52
N GLN A 140 36.80 -33.01 5.35
CA GLN A 140 35.43 -32.53 5.11
C GLN A 140 34.87 -31.79 6.33
N LEU A 141 35.11 -32.30 7.54
CA LEU A 141 34.70 -31.65 8.80
C LEU A 141 35.41 -30.32 8.99
N GLU A 142 36.72 -30.24 8.71
CA GLU A 142 37.47 -29.00 8.73
C GLU A 142 36.96 -28.00 7.70
N ALA A 143 36.70 -28.45 6.46
CA ALA A 143 36.12 -27.61 5.42
C ALA A 143 34.73 -27.08 5.82
N LEU A 144 33.88 -27.92 6.42
CA LEU A 144 32.57 -27.50 6.94
C LEU A 144 32.70 -26.54 8.12
N ARG A 145 33.68 -26.74 9.02
CA ARG A 145 33.96 -25.82 10.14
C ARG A 145 34.42 -24.46 9.63
N VAL A 146 35.25 -24.42 8.58
CA VAL A 146 35.65 -23.15 7.94
C VAL A 146 34.45 -22.47 7.29
N LYS A 147 33.64 -23.21 6.52
CA LYS A 147 32.40 -22.66 5.92
C LYS A 147 31.43 -22.14 6.98
N LEU A 148 31.29 -22.82 8.11
CA LEU A 148 30.47 -22.33 9.22
C LEU A 148 31.02 -21.03 9.79
N ARG A 149 32.34 -20.92 9.98
CA ARG A 149 32.97 -19.67 10.44
C ARG A 149 32.72 -18.53 9.45
N GLU A 150 32.92 -18.78 8.15
CA GLU A 150 32.62 -17.80 7.10
C GLU A 150 31.16 -17.35 7.15
N LEU A 151 30.22 -18.31 7.19
CA LEU A 151 28.80 -18.02 7.30
C LEU A 151 28.47 -17.21 8.57
N THR A 152 29.07 -17.54 9.72
CA THR A 152 28.86 -16.76 10.95
C THR A 152 29.36 -15.32 10.83
N VAL A 153 30.50 -15.09 10.18
CA VAL A 153 31.02 -13.75 9.92
C VAL A 153 30.11 -13.00 8.95
N THR A 154 29.61 -13.66 7.89
CA THR A 154 28.65 -13.03 6.98
C THR A 154 27.32 -12.69 7.66
N ASN A 155 26.81 -13.55 8.54
CA ASN A 155 25.60 -13.27 9.31
C ASN A 155 25.80 -12.08 10.26
N GLN A 156 26.91 -12.03 10.99
CA GLN A 156 27.23 -10.88 11.84
C GLN A 156 27.32 -9.58 11.04
N ARG A 157 27.91 -9.63 9.84
CA ARG A 157 27.94 -8.47 8.93
C ARG A 157 26.55 -8.06 8.49
N LEU A 158 25.69 -9.00 8.09
CA LEU A 158 24.31 -8.73 7.70
C LEU A 158 23.50 -8.14 8.86
N GLU A 159 23.70 -8.61 10.09
CA GLU A 159 23.07 -8.03 11.28
C GLU A 159 23.49 -6.57 11.51
N LEU A 160 24.78 -6.25 11.33
CA LEU A 160 25.27 -4.87 11.43
C LEU A 160 24.68 -3.99 10.32
N GLU A 161 24.62 -4.51 9.08
CA GLU A 161 23.99 -3.81 7.96
C GLU A 161 22.49 -3.57 8.23
N GLN A 162 21.77 -4.57 8.75
CA GLN A 162 20.36 -4.45 9.14
C GLN A 162 20.15 -3.38 10.22
N ARG A 163 21.01 -3.35 11.25
CA ARG A 163 20.97 -2.30 12.29
C ARG A 163 21.20 -0.92 11.69
N SER A 164 22.19 -0.78 10.80
CA SER A 164 22.46 0.49 10.11
C SER A 164 21.29 0.96 9.24
N LEU A 165 20.60 0.04 8.56
CA LEU A 165 19.40 0.35 7.77
C LEU A 165 18.23 0.75 8.66
N ALA A 166 18.05 0.10 9.82
CA ALA A 166 17.03 0.47 10.79
C ALA A 166 17.29 1.88 11.35
N GLU A 167 18.55 2.24 11.64
CA GLU A 167 18.93 3.59 12.05
C GLU A 167 18.65 4.63 10.97
N ARG A 168 19.03 4.36 9.71
CA ARG A 168 18.70 5.24 8.57
C ARG A 168 17.19 5.40 8.42
N THR A 169 16.43 4.32 8.55
CA THR A 169 14.96 4.36 8.47
C THR A 169 14.37 5.23 9.58
N ARG A 170 14.88 5.11 10.82
CA ARG A 170 14.49 6.00 11.93
C ARG A 170 14.85 7.45 11.66
N HIS A 171 16.04 7.72 11.09
CA HIS A 171 16.42 9.07 10.69
C HIS A 171 15.48 9.65 9.62
N PHE A 172 15.14 8.86 8.59
CA PHE A 172 14.18 9.28 7.56
C PHE A 172 12.79 9.51 8.14
N GLN A 173 12.29 8.64 9.02
CA GLN A 173 11.03 8.85 9.71
C GLN A 173 11.08 10.12 10.57
N GLY A 174 12.21 10.41 11.21
CA GLY A 174 12.45 11.66 11.94
C GLY A 174 12.38 12.88 11.02
N LEU A 175 13.00 12.83 9.84
CA LEU A 175 12.91 13.89 8.83
C LEU A 175 11.49 14.05 8.29
N LEU A 176 10.81 12.95 7.97
CA LEU A 176 9.42 12.97 7.54
C LEU A 176 8.53 13.60 8.60
N SER A 177 8.67 13.23 9.88
CA SER A 177 7.93 13.87 10.96
C SER A 177 8.18 15.38 11.04
N LYS A 178 9.43 15.82 10.81
CA LYS A 178 9.77 17.24 10.70
C LYS A 178 9.26 17.89 9.42
N VAL A 179 8.89 17.15 8.39
CA VAL A 179 8.34 17.67 7.12
C VAL A 179 6.82 17.57 7.09
N THR A 180 6.20 16.69 7.89
CA THR A 180 4.75 16.51 7.95
C THR A 180 4.00 17.79 8.34
N PHE A 181 4.63 18.71 9.06
CA PHE A 181 4.02 20.02 9.31
C PHE A 181 3.77 20.80 8.01
N LEU A 182 4.57 20.58 6.95
CA LEU A 182 4.36 21.19 5.63
C LEU A 182 3.15 20.61 4.91
N ASP A 183 2.78 19.35 5.17
CA ASP A 183 1.53 18.78 4.67
C ASP A 183 0.32 19.43 5.38
N ASP A 184 0.47 19.80 6.66
CA ASP A 184 -0.54 20.50 7.45
C ASP A 184 -0.56 22.03 7.22
N VAL A 185 0.50 22.62 6.64
CA VAL A 185 0.47 24.02 6.23
C VAL A 185 -0.49 24.13 5.05
N ARG A 186 -1.73 24.57 5.34
CA ARG A 186 -2.78 24.89 4.36
C ARG A 186 -2.15 25.43 3.08
N GLU A 187 -2.54 24.89 1.92
CA GLU A 187 -2.11 25.36 0.59
C GLU A 187 -2.15 26.89 0.43
N ARG A 188 -3.03 27.54 1.21
CA ARG A 188 -3.13 29.00 1.35
C ARG A 188 -1.83 29.66 1.82
N ALA A 189 -1.06 29.08 2.74
CA ALA A 189 0.13 29.69 3.33
C ALA A 189 1.42 29.41 2.54
N ILE A 190 1.48 28.32 1.76
CA ILE A 190 2.73 27.89 1.09
C ILE A 190 3.07 28.75 -0.13
N LEU A 191 2.12 29.39 -0.82
CA LEU A 191 2.44 29.95 -2.13
C LEU A 191 2.04 31.42 -2.27
N PRO A 192 2.82 32.34 -1.67
CA PRO A 192 2.86 33.73 -2.12
C PRO A 192 2.96 33.81 -3.64
N LEU A 193 3.75 32.93 -4.27
CA LEU A 193 3.88 32.83 -5.74
C LEU A 193 2.61 32.39 -6.47
N LYS A 194 1.81 31.45 -5.93
CA LYS A 194 0.53 31.09 -6.57
C LYS A 194 -0.49 32.21 -6.40
N ARG A 195 -0.53 32.85 -5.22
CA ARG A 195 -1.38 34.02 -4.99
C ARG A 195 -1.02 35.17 -5.94
N THR A 196 0.26 35.50 -6.10
CA THR A 196 0.66 36.54 -7.05
C THR A 196 0.32 36.16 -8.49
N ALA A 197 0.48 34.89 -8.88
CA ALA A 197 0.08 34.43 -10.21
C ALA A 197 -1.44 34.57 -10.43
N GLU A 198 -2.27 34.11 -9.49
CA GLU A 198 -3.73 34.26 -9.55
C GLU A 198 -4.13 35.74 -9.60
N HIS A 199 -3.58 36.59 -8.72
CA HIS A 199 -3.85 38.02 -8.74
C HIS A 199 -3.43 38.69 -10.05
N VAL A 200 -2.29 38.34 -10.63
CA VAL A 200 -1.85 38.84 -11.95
C VAL A 200 -2.81 38.40 -13.05
N THR A 201 -3.30 37.16 -13.01
CA THR A 201 -4.29 36.69 -14.01
C THR A 201 -5.63 37.43 -13.88
N THR A 202 -6.11 37.65 -12.66
CA THR A 202 -7.36 38.41 -12.43
C THR A 202 -7.20 39.88 -12.85
N LEU A 203 -6.06 40.50 -12.58
CA LEU A 203 -5.77 41.87 -12.97
C LEU A 203 -5.70 41.99 -14.50
N ARG A 204 -5.08 41.02 -15.18
CA ARG A 204 -5.05 40.97 -16.64
C ARG A 204 -6.45 40.84 -17.24
N GLN A 205 -7.33 40.02 -16.65
CA GLN A 205 -8.72 39.91 -17.10
C GLN A 205 -9.50 41.22 -16.89
N ALA A 206 -9.31 41.88 -15.75
CA ALA A 206 -9.94 43.17 -15.47
C ALA A 206 -9.47 44.28 -16.45
N LEU A 207 -8.18 44.29 -16.82
CA LEU A 207 -7.67 45.21 -17.84
C LEU A 207 -8.31 44.96 -19.21
N LEU A 208 -8.42 43.70 -19.64
CA LEU A 208 -9.11 43.36 -20.88
C LEU A 208 -10.59 43.79 -20.85
N GLN A 209 -11.27 43.64 -19.71
CA GLN A 209 -12.64 44.12 -19.56
C GLN A 209 -12.73 45.64 -19.66
N LEU A 210 -11.80 46.39 -19.04
CA LEU A 210 -11.74 47.85 -19.16
C LEU A 210 -11.51 48.30 -20.61
N ASP A 211 -10.62 47.63 -21.34
CA ASP A 211 -10.40 47.93 -22.76
C ASP A 211 -11.67 47.71 -23.59
N THR A 212 -12.43 46.63 -23.31
CA THR A 212 -13.71 46.40 -23.99
C THR A 212 -14.76 47.45 -23.63
N VAL A 213 -14.85 47.85 -22.36
CA VAL A 213 -15.78 48.90 -21.92
C VAL A 213 -15.40 50.23 -22.57
N GLN A 214 -14.11 50.56 -22.64
CA GLN A 214 -13.64 51.77 -23.31
C GLN A 214 -14.02 51.76 -24.80
N ALA A 215 -13.82 50.64 -25.50
CA ALA A 215 -14.21 50.52 -26.90
C ALA A 215 -15.72 50.73 -27.08
N THR A 216 -16.57 50.13 -26.23
CA THR A 216 -18.02 50.33 -26.27
C THR A 216 -18.41 51.78 -25.99
N LEU A 217 -17.75 52.44 -25.03
CA LEU A 217 -18.01 53.83 -24.69
C LEU A 217 -17.63 54.77 -25.86
N GLU A 218 -16.51 54.49 -26.54
CA GLU A 218 -16.10 55.24 -27.73
C GLU A 218 -17.08 55.07 -28.88
N GLU A 219 -17.61 53.86 -29.08
CA GLU A 219 -18.66 53.60 -30.06
C GLU A 219 -19.95 54.35 -29.72
N ASP A 220 -20.40 54.30 -28.47
CA ASP A 220 -21.59 55.03 -27.99
C ASP A 220 -21.42 56.54 -28.18
N VAL A 221 -20.23 57.09 -27.90
CA VAL A 221 -19.92 58.50 -28.16
C VAL A 221 -19.99 58.83 -29.65
N ARG A 222 -19.47 57.95 -30.52
CA ARG A 222 -19.58 58.12 -31.98
C ARG A 222 -21.04 58.06 -32.44
N GLN A 223 -21.82 57.12 -31.92
CA GLN A 223 -23.25 56.99 -32.22
C GLN A 223 -24.04 58.22 -31.74
N TYR A 224 -23.78 58.69 -30.52
CA TYR A 224 -24.38 59.91 -29.99
C TYR A 224 -24.06 61.13 -30.85
N LYS A 225 -22.80 61.30 -31.28
CA LYS A 225 -22.41 62.38 -32.20
C LYS A 225 -23.16 62.27 -33.54
N ARG A 226 -23.28 61.07 -34.12
CA ARG A 226 -24.06 60.84 -35.36
C ARG A 226 -25.54 61.18 -35.16
N SER A 227 -26.17 60.71 -34.08
CA SER A 227 -27.56 61.00 -33.73
C SER A 227 -27.80 62.51 -33.51
N LYS A 228 -26.89 63.19 -32.82
CA LYS A 228 -26.94 64.65 -32.61
C LYS A 228 -26.83 65.43 -33.92
N VAL A 229 -26.00 64.99 -34.87
CA VAL A 229 -25.90 65.62 -36.20
C VAL A 229 -27.17 65.36 -37.02
N ALA A 230 -27.69 64.13 -37.01
CA ALA A 230 -28.93 63.78 -37.69
C ALA A 230 -30.12 64.62 -37.18
N THR A 231 -30.28 64.72 -35.86
CA THR A 231 -31.33 65.54 -35.23
C THR A 231 -31.17 67.03 -35.58
N ARG A 232 -29.95 67.60 -35.50
CA ARG A 232 -29.71 68.99 -35.98
C ARG A 232 -30.09 69.18 -37.44
N GLY A 233 -29.77 68.22 -38.31
CA GLY A 233 -30.18 68.22 -39.72
C GLY A 233 -31.70 68.21 -39.89
N THR A 234 -32.41 67.38 -39.11
CA THR A 234 -33.88 67.35 -39.11
C THR A 234 -34.49 68.67 -38.66
N PHE A 235 -34.02 69.27 -37.56
CA PHE A 235 -34.51 70.57 -37.09
C PHE A 235 -34.20 71.70 -38.08
N HIS A 236 -33.02 71.67 -38.73
CA HIS A 236 -32.67 72.65 -39.76
C HIS A 236 -33.57 72.53 -41.00
N ASN A 237 -33.86 71.30 -41.44
CA ASN A 237 -34.80 71.04 -42.53
C ASN A 237 -36.22 71.47 -42.18
N LEU A 238 -36.67 71.21 -40.94
CA LEU A 238 -37.96 71.67 -40.43
C LEU A 238 -38.03 73.20 -40.44
N ARG A 239 -36.97 73.88 -39.97
CA ARG A 239 -36.87 75.34 -39.99
C ARG A 239 -36.87 75.91 -41.41
N LYS A 240 -36.17 75.28 -42.37
CA LYS A 240 -36.20 75.67 -43.79
C LYS A 240 -37.60 75.53 -44.39
N ARG A 241 -38.28 74.40 -44.13
CA ARG A 241 -39.67 74.20 -44.58
C ARG A 241 -40.62 75.22 -43.96
N PHE A 242 -40.46 75.51 -42.67
CA PHE A 242 -41.25 76.54 -41.99
C PHE A 242 -40.98 77.92 -42.58
N ALA A 243 -39.72 78.28 -42.79
CA ALA A 243 -39.32 79.56 -43.38
C ALA A 243 -39.84 79.74 -44.82
N ALA A 244 -39.76 78.69 -45.65
CA ALA A 244 -40.31 78.68 -47.01
C ALA A 244 -41.83 78.87 -46.98
N ARG A 245 -42.54 78.12 -46.11
CA ARG A 245 -43.98 78.27 -45.93
C ARG A 245 -44.38 79.65 -45.40
N SER A 246 -43.58 80.24 -44.51
CA SER A 246 -43.81 81.60 -44.03
C SER A 246 -43.50 82.67 -45.08
N ALA A 247 -42.58 82.41 -46.01
CA ALA A 247 -42.29 83.31 -47.13
C ALA A 247 -43.39 83.26 -48.20
N GLU A 248 -43.95 82.08 -48.48
CA GLU A 248 -45.20 81.95 -49.26
C GLU A 248 -46.37 82.70 -48.60
N MET A 249 -46.35 82.82 -47.28
CA MET A 249 -47.34 83.54 -46.46
C MET A 249 -46.96 85.01 -46.20
N THR A 250 -46.17 85.66 -47.07
CA THR A 250 -45.90 87.11 -46.95
C THR A 250 -47.00 87.92 -47.64
N TYR A 251 -48.10 88.09 -46.92
CA TYR A 251 -49.22 88.99 -47.23
C TYR A 251 -48.73 90.43 -47.25
N ARG A 252 -48.71 91.08 -48.43
CA ARG A 252 -48.29 92.48 -48.58
C ARG A 252 -49.43 93.42 -48.93
N THR A 253 -50.62 92.90 -49.22
CA THR A 253 -51.81 93.70 -49.52
C THR A 253 -53.05 93.14 -48.79
N THR A 254 -54.04 93.99 -48.54
CA THR A 254 -55.31 93.61 -47.88
C THR A 254 -56.14 92.62 -48.70
N GLU A 255 -55.89 92.54 -50.02
CA GLU A 255 -56.55 91.61 -50.95
C GLU A 255 -56.07 90.16 -50.74
N ASP A 256 -54.80 89.97 -50.38
CA ASP A 256 -54.23 88.64 -50.10
C ASP A 256 -54.84 87.99 -48.84
N LEU A 257 -55.37 88.79 -47.90
CA LEU A 257 -56.04 88.31 -46.68
C LEU A 257 -57.48 87.83 -46.97
N GLU A 258 -58.15 88.43 -47.95
CA GLU A 258 -59.49 88.03 -48.38
C GLU A 258 -59.45 86.70 -49.14
N GLU A 259 -58.43 86.48 -49.98
CA GLU A 259 -58.20 85.18 -50.62
C GLU A 259 -57.90 84.07 -49.61
N LEU A 260 -57.21 84.38 -48.51
CA LEU A 260 -56.92 83.42 -47.44
C LEU A 260 -58.19 83.03 -46.68
N HIS A 261 -59.06 84.00 -46.41
CA HIS A 261 -60.36 83.73 -45.79
C HIS A 261 -61.24 82.88 -46.71
N ALA A 262 -61.22 83.12 -48.03
CA ALA A 262 -61.92 82.29 -49.02
C ALA A 262 -61.34 80.86 -49.12
N LYS A 263 -60.01 80.71 -49.08
CA LYS A 263 -59.33 79.39 -49.10
C LYS A 263 -59.51 78.61 -47.79
N LEU A 264 -59.60 79.29 -46.64
CA LEU A 264 -59.92 78.66 -45.35
C LEU A 264 -61.40 78.28 -45.21
N LEU A 265 -62.31 79.00 -45.90
CA LEU A 265 -63.74 78.64 -45.97
C LEU A 265 -64.04 77.50 -46.94
N THR A 266 -63.07 77.10 -47.78
CA THR A 266 -63.21 76.03 -48.77
C THR A 266 -62.36 74.78 -48.48
N MET A 267 -61.59 74.77 -47.38
CA MET A 267 -60.96 73.58 -46.80
C MET A 267 -61.82 73.00 -45.66
#